data_AF-A0A7W0F8E4-F1
#
_entry.id   AF-A0A7W0F8E4-F1
#
_cell.length_a   1.000
_cell.length_b   1.000
_cell.length_c   1.000
_cell.angle_alpha   90.00
_cell.angle_beta   90.00
_cell.angle_gamma   90.00
#
_symmetry.space_group_name_H-M   'P 1'
#
loop_
_entity.id
_entity.type
_entity.pdbx_description
1 polymer ?
#
loop_
_entity_poly.entity_id
_entity_poly.type
_entity_poly.pdbx_seq_one_letter_code
_entity_poly.pdbx_strand_id
1 'polypeptide(L)'
;MNNFEAFEKNSMLSRIKTELRHHAPFTAAGAASGIILMIFFSGMSSETALGIFNVFHPAHVFLSAMVTSALYQLYKCGRLKGKCALAGLLAVGYIGSVGIATISDSLIPYLGELMLGLPHPHAHIGFIEEWHIINPVAFAGIALAYFAPYTKFPHAGHVLLSTW
;
A
#
# COMPACT_ATOMS: atom_id res chain seq x y z
N MET A 1 28.54 -23.12 5.50
CA MET A 1 27.85 -21.87 5.86
C MET A 1 28.82 -21.09 6.71
N ASN A 2 29.31 -19.98 6.19
CA ASN A 2 30.54 -19.35 6.70
C ASN A 2 30.15 -18.35 7.79
N ASN A 3 31.03 -18.10 8.77
CA ASN A 3 30.74 -17.20 9.90
C ASN A 3 30.28 -15.79 9.46
N PHE A 4 30.70 -15.35 8.28
CA PHE A 4 30.26 -14.09 7.66
C PHE A 4 28.78 -14.12 7.24
N GLU A 5 28.32 -15.17 6.57
CA GLU A 5 26.91 -15.34 6.15
C GLU A 5 25.98 -15.47 7.37
N ALA A 6 26.44 -16.17 8.41
CA ALA A 6 25.69 -16.30 9.66
C ALA A 6 25.57 -14.96 10.42
N PHE A 7 26.63 -14.15 10.42
CA PHE A 7 26.64 -12.80 11.00
C PHE A 7 25.73 -11.84 10.22
N GLU A 8 25.80 -11.85 8.88
CA GLU A 8 24.95 -11.00 8.04
C GLU A 8 23.48 -11.35 8.22
N LYS A 9 23.13 -12.64 8.26
CA LYS A 9 21.77 -13.14 8.51
C LYS A 9 21.26 -12.73 9.90
N ASN A 10 22.09 -12.83 10.93
CA ASN A 10 21.72 -12.37 12.29
C ASN A 10 21.52 -10.85 12.35
N SER A 11 22.32 -10.07 11.63
CA SER A 11 22.14 -8.61 11.54
C SER A 11 20.87 -8.22 10.77
N MET A 12 20.53 -8.96 9.71
CA MET A 12 19.30 -8.78 8.93
C MET A 12 18.05 -9.14 9.75
N LEU A 13 18.05 -10.28 10.45
CA LEU A 13 16.96 -10.70 11.33
C LEU A 13 16.72 -9.72 12.46
N SER A 14 17.79 -9.23 13.09
CA SER A 14 17.72 -8.18 14.11
C SER A 14 17.08 -6.90 13.56
N ARG A 15 17.43 -6.52 12.33
CA ARG A 15 16.86 -5.36 11.67
C ARG A 15 15.38 -5.54 11.35
N ILE A 16 14.99 -6.68 10.76
CA ILE A 16 13.57 -7.00 10.50
C ILE A 16 12.76 -6.96 11.80
N LYS A 17 13.26 -7.58 12.88
CA LYS A 17 12.58 -7.56 14.19
C LYS A 17 12.43 -6.13 14.72
N THR A 18 13.47 -5.31 14.56
CA THR A 18 13.44 -3.90 14.99
C THR A 18 12.43 -3.09 14.20
N GLU A 19 12.37 -3.28 12.88
CA GLU A 19 11.36 -2.63 12.03
C GLU A 19 9.95 -3.09 12.41
N LEU A 20 9.70 -4.40 12.52
CA LEU A 20 8.40 -4.95 12.91
C LEU A 20 7.93 -4.42 14.27
N ARG A 21 8.83 -4.32 15.25
CA ARG A 21 8.49 -3.78 16.58
C ARG A 21 8.10 -2.30 16.53
N HIS A 22 8.74 -1.51 15.67
CA HIS A 22 8.36 -0.11 15.47
C HIS A 22 7.04 0.03 14.68
N HIS A 23 6.69 -0.93 13.82
CA HIS A 23 5.44 -0.91 13.05
C HIS A 23 4.24 -1.47 13.82
N ALA A 24 4.46 -2.39 14.76
CA ALA A 24 3.42 -3.00 15.59
C ALA A 24 2.39 -2.03 16.19
N PRO A 25 2.74 -0.87 16.80
CA PRO A 25 1.74 0.06 17.32
C PRO A 25 0.85 0.66 16.23
N PHE A 26 1.39 0.93 15.04
CA PHE A 26 0.62 1.45 13.92
C PHE A 26 -0.35 0.38 13.39
N THR A 27 0.12 -0.87 13.26
CA THR A 27 -0.73 -1.99 12.87
C THR A 27 -1.85 -2.24 13.89
N ALA A 28 -1.53 -2.23 15.19
CA ALA A 28 -2.51 -2.43 16.24
C ALA A 28 -3.55 -1.31 16.28
N ALA A 29 -3.11 -0.04 16.17
CA ALA A 29 -4.01 1.11 16.11
C ALA A 29 -4.91 1.08 14.86
N GLY A 30 -4.33 0.76 13.71
CA GLY A 30 -5.06 0.56 12.45
C GLY A 30 -6.14 -0.51 12.62
N ALA A 31 -5.76 -1.71 13.06
CA ALA A 31 -6.67 -2.84 13.25
C ALA A 31 -7.81 -2.52 14.24
N ALA A 32 -7.47 -1.90 15.38
CA ALA A 32 -8.46 -1.46 16.36
C ALA A 32 -9.44 -0.43 15.75
N SER A 33 -8.92 0.56 15.02
CA SER A 33 -9.76 1.55 14.35
C SER A 33 -10.66 0.92 13.28
N GLY A 34 -10.15 -0.04 12.50
CA GLY A 34 -10.92 -0.74 11.48
C GLY A 34 -12.06 -1.54 12.09
N ILE A 35 -11.82 -2.29 13.16
CA ILE A 35 -12.88 -3.04 13.88
C ILE A 35 -13.96 -2.08 14.39
N ILE A 36 -13.55 -0.95 14.99
CA ILE A 36 -14.47 0.06 15.50
C ILE A 36 -15.35 0.60 14.36
N LEU A 37 -14.74 0.98 13.23
CA LEU A 37 -15.45 1.55 12.09
C LEU A 37 -16.35 0.51 11.40
N MET A 38 -15.94 -0.75 11.30
CA MET A 38 -16.78 -1.84 10.81
C MET A 38 -18.05 -2.00 11.65
N ILE A 39 -17.96 -1.89 12.98
CA ILE A 39 -19.13 -1.96 13.86
C ILE A 39 -20.05 -0.76 13.61
N PHE A 40 -19.50 0.45 13.59
CA PHE A 40 -20.30 1.68 13.40
C PHE A 40 -20.92 1.80 12.01
N PHE A 41 -20.26 1.30 10.98
CA PHE A 41 -20.70 1.39 9.58
C PHE A 41 -21.36 0.11 9.05
N SER A 42 -21.58 -0.89 9.91
CA SER A 42 -22.23 -2.16 9.54
C SER A 42 -23.61 -2.00 8.90
N GLY A 43 -24.34 -0.93 9.23
CA GLY A 43 -25.65 -0.61 8.66
C GLY A 43 -25.62 0.37 7.47
N MET A 44 -24.45 0.67 6.92
CA MET A 44 -24.29 1.64 5.84
C MET A 44 -24.91 1.13 4.53
N SER A 45 -25.57 2.03 3.79
CA SER A 45 -26.06 1.70 2.45
C SER A 45 -24.91 1.46 1.47
N SER A 46 -25.12 0.59 0.49
CA SER A 46 -24.11 0.30 -0.55
C SER A 46 -23.70 1.53 -1.35
N GLU A 47 -24.62 2.49 -1.56
CA GLU A 47 -24.33 3.75 -2.25
C GLU A 47 -23.36 4.63 -1.45
N THR A 48 -23.58 4.75 -0.15
CA THR A 48 -22.68 5.51 0.74
C THR A 48 -21.31 4.83 0.84
N ALA A 49 -21.28 3.50 0.98
CA ALA A 49 -20.05 2.73 1.05
C ALA A 49 -19.21 2.90 -0.24
N LEU A 50 -19.87 2.83 -1.41
CA LEU A 50 -19.23 3.07 -2.70
C LEU A 50 -18.69 4.52 -2.82
N GLY A 51 -19.44 5.51 -2.36
CA GLY A 51 -18.99 6.90 -2.33
C GLY A 51 -17.74 7.10 -1.48
N ILE A 52 -17.70 6.49 -0.29
CA ILE A 52 -16.53 6.50 0.59
C ILE A 52 -15.34 5.81 -0.08
N PHE A 53 -15.56 4.63 -0.65
CA PHE A 53 -14.53 3.87 -1.38
C PHE A 53 -13.94 4.70 -2.53
N ASN A 54 -14.76 5.36 -3.34
CA ASN A 54 -14.32 6.16 -4.48
C ASN A 54 -13.46 7.37 -4.08
N VAL A 55 -13.53 7.81 -2.83
CA VAL A 55 -12.66 8.89 -2.29
C VAL A 55 -11.39 8.31 -1.68
N PHE A 56 -11.53 7.30 -0.80
CA PHE A 56 -10.41 6.78 -0.04
C PHE A 56 -9.52 5.83 -0.84
N HIS A 57 -10.06 5.07 -1.78
CA HIS A 57 -9.27 4.15 -2.59
C HIS A 57 -8.24 4.89 -3.47
N PRO A 58 -8.59 5.93 -4.25
CA PRO A 58 -7.56 6.70 -4.97
C PRO A 58 -6.53 7.35 -4.04
N ALA A 59 -6.95 7.84 -2.87
CA ALA A 59 -6.04 8.39 -1.87
C ALA A 59 -5.06 7.32 -1.34
N HIS A 60 -5.54 6.11 -1.07
CA HIS A 60 -4.71 4.99 -0.63
C HIS A 60 -3.68 4.60 -1.71
N VAL A 61 -4.08 4.51 -2.99
CA VAL A 61 -3.19 4.18 -4.11
C VAL A 61 -2.10 5.25 -4.25
N PHE A 62 -2.50 6.53 -4.19
CA PHE A 62 -1.56 7.66 -4.24
C PHE A 62 -0.51 7.58 -3.12
N LEU A 63 -0.95 7.39 -1.87
CA LEU A 63 -0.05 7.31 -0.72
C LEU A 63 0.85 6.08 -0.80
N SER A 64 0.33 4.94 -1.26
CA SER A 64 1.09 3.70 -1.49
C SER A 64 2.18 3.90 -2.54
N ALA A 65 1.85 4.51 -3.68
CA ALA A 65 2.81 4.78 -4.76
C ALA A 65 3.89 5.77 -4.31
N MET A 66 3.49 6.81 -3.57
CA MET A 66 4.41 7.80 -3.00
C MET A 66 5.38 7.18 -2.00
N VAL A 67 4.89 6.45 -0.98
CA VAL A 67 5.76 5.88 0.06
C VAL A 67 6.69 4.82 -0.51
N THR A 68 6.20 3.96 -1.41
CA THR A 68 6.99 2.90 -2.03
C THR A 68 8.13 3.48 -2.88
N SER A 69 7.81 4.49 -3.68
CA SER A 69 8.81 5.21 -4.50
C SER A 69 9.82 5.98 -3.64
N ALA A 70 9.35 6.65 -2.57
CA ALA A 70 10.20 7.41 -1.66
C ALA A 70 11.19 6.50 -0.92
N LEU A 71 10.72 5.33 -0.44
CA LEU A 71 11.59 4.33 0.17
C LEU A 71 12.62 3.82 -0.82
N TYR A 72 12.21 3.43 -2.02
CA TYR A 72 13.14 2.99 -3.06
C TYR A 72 14.22 4.05 -3.34
N GLN A 73 13.82 5.30 -3.53
CA GLN A 73 14.74 6.41 -3.79
C GLN A 73 15.72 6.62 -2.63
N LEU A 74 15.25 6.68 -1.39
CA LEU A 74 16.10 6.91 -0.23
C LEU A 74 17.12 5.78 -0.02
N TYR A 75 16.72 4.52 -0.19
CA TYR A 75 17.58 3.36 0.05
C TYR A 75 18.52 3.05 -1.11
N LYS A 76 18.09 3.20 -2.37
CA LYS A 76 18.92 2.87 -3.55
C LYS A 76 19.68 4.06 -4.12
N CYS A 77 19.09 5.25 -4.07
CA CYS A 77 19.57 6.41 -4.81
C CYS A 77 20.07 7.55 -3.90
N GLY A 78 19.70 7.52 -2.62
CA GLY A 78 19.93 8.60 -1.66
C GLY A 78 19.04 9.82 -1.94
N ARG A 79 19.38 10.95 -1.31
CA ARG A 79 18.60 12.21 -1.45
C ARG A 79 19.01 13.06 -2.66
N LEU A 80 20.07 12.69 -3.37
CA LEU A 80 20.59 13.47 -4.50
C LEU A 80 19.74 13.22 -5.76
N LYS A 81 19.15 14.30 -6.29
CA LYS A 81 18.35 14.28 -7.52
C LYS A 81 19.19 13.80 -8.71
N GLY A 82 18.60 12.99 -9.59
CA GLY A 82 19.23 12.52 -10.83
C GLY A 82 20.04 11.22 -10.74
N LYS A 83 20.28 10.67 -9.54
CA LYS A 83 20.95 9.35 -9.39
C LYS A 83 20.04 8.14 -9.59
N CYS A 84 18.73 8.35 -9.48
CA CYS A 84 17.76 7.27 -9.59
C CYS A 84 17.33 7.07 -11.04
N ALA A 85 17.42 5.84 -11.53
CA ALA A 85 16.85 5.48 -12.82
C ALA A 85 15.34 5.68 -12.77
N LEU A 86 14.82 6.61 -13.58
CA LEU A 86 13.39 6.93 -13.62
C LEU A 86 12.53 5.70 -13.89
N ALA A 87 13.00 4.80 -14.77
CA ALA A 87 12.35 3.52 -15.05
C ALA A 87 12.22 2.64 -13.79
N GLY A 88 13.26 2.58 -12.95
CA GLY A 88 13.22 1.81 -11.71
C GLY A 88 12.25 2.40 -10.69
N LEU A 89 12.21 3.73 -10.57
CA LEU A 89 11.26 4.42 -9.70
C LEU A 89 9.81 4.18 -10.15
N LEU A 90 9.53 4.32 -11.45
CA LEU A 90 8.20 4.07 -12.02
C LEU A 90 7.78 2.61 -11.84
N ALA A 91 8.66 1.66 -12.14
CA ALA A 91 8.36 0.24 -12.00
C ALA A 91 8.09 -0.14 -10.55
N VAL A 92 8.97 0.23 -9.62
CA VAL A 92 8.82 -0.11 -8.19
C VAL A 92 7.59 0.58 -7.59
N GLY A 93 7.40 1.86 -7.89
CA GLY A 93 6.27 2.63 -7.41
C GLY A 93 4.93 2.11 -7.92
N TYR A 94 4.82 1.84 -9.23
CA TYR A 94 3.57 1.38 -9.85
C TYR A 94 3.25 -0.07 -9.49
N ILE A 95 4.20 -0.99 -9.65
CA ILE A 95 3.98 -2.41 -9.35
C ILE A 95 3.75 -2.59 -7.84
N GLY A 96 4.53 -1.91 -7.01
CA GLY A 96 4.40 -2.00 -5.56
C GLY A 96 3.13 -1.35 -4.98
N SER A 97 2.51 -0.41 -5.70
CA SER A 97 1.23 0.16 -5.30
C SER A 97 0.05 -0.54 -5.98
N VAL A 98 -0.13 -0.33 -7.28
CA VAL A 98 -1.26 -0.85 -8.07
C VAL A 98 -1.28 -2.38 -8.06
N GLY A 99 -0.13 -3.03 -8.18
CA GLY A 99 -0.06 -4.49 -8.16
C GLY A 99 -0.49 -5.07 -6.82
N ILE A 100 0.02 -4.51 -5.71
CA ILE A 100 -0.35 -4.95 -4.35
C ILE A 100 -1.80 -4.60 -4.02
N ALA A 101 -2.27 -3.41 -4.37
CA ALA A 101 -3.66 -3.01 -4.22
C ALA A 101 -4.61 -3.93 -5.00
N THR A 102 -4.26 -4.33 -6.22
CA THR A 102 -5.07 -5.30 -6.99
C THR A 102 -5.17 -6.64 -6.27
N ILE A 103 -4.06 -7.13 -5.71
CA ILE A 103 -4.07 -8.39 -4.96
C ILE A 103 -4.94 -8.26 -3.71
N SER A 104 -4.71 -7.21 -2.91
CA SER A 104 -5.34 -6.98 -1.62
C SER A 104 -6.83 -6.64 -1.72
N ASP A 105 -7.18 -5.74 -2.62
CA ASP A 105 -8.49 -5.07 -2.65
C ASP A 105 -9.44 -5.75 -3.66
N SER A 106 -8.91 -6.57 -4.56
CA SER A 106 -9.70 -7.22 -5.62
C SER A 106 -9.59 -8.75 -5.57
N LEU A 107 -8.37 -9.29 -5.66
CA LEU A 107 -8.20 -10.75 -5.84
C LEU A 107 -8.46 -11.52 -4.55
N ILE A 108 -7.96 -11.06 -3.40
CA ILE A 108 -8.22 -11.70 -2.11
C ILE A 108 -9.72 -11.65 -1.76
N PRO A 109 -10.43 -10.52 -1.88
CA PRO A 109 -11.88 -10.45 -1.69
C PRO A 109 -12.65 -11.39 -2.63
N TYR A 110 -12.30 -11.40 -3.93
CA TYR A 110 -12.92 -12.31 -4.91
C TYR A 110 -12.73 -13.78 -4.54
N LEU A 111 -11.54 -14.18 -4.09
CA LEU A 111 -11.31 -15.54 -3.58
C LEU A 111 -12.20 -15.82 -2.36
N GLY A 112 -12.39 -14.83 -1.47
CA GLY A 112 -13.32 -14.91 -0.35
C GLY A 112 -14.77 -15.12 -0.80
N GLU A 113 -15.24 -14.37 -1.80
CA GLU A 113 -16.58 -14.52 -2.39
C GLU A 113 -16.80 -15.94 -2.95
N LEU A 114 -15.81 -16.48 -3.66
CA LEU A 114 -15.84 -17.85 -4.18
C LEU A 114 -15.87 -18.89 -3.05
N MET A 115 -15.03 -18.74 -2.03
CA MET A 115 -14.95 -19.67 -0.90
C MET A 115 -16.22 -19.68 -0.05
N LEU A 116 -16.90 -18.53 0.07
CA LEU A 116 -18.14 -18.39 0.81
C LEU A 116 -19.39 -18.73 -0.04
N GLY A 117 -19.22 -19.00 -1.33
CA GLY A 117 -20.34 -19.30 -2.24
C GLY A 117 -21.29 -18.12 -2.40
N LEU A 118 -20.78 -16.88 -2.36
CA LEU A 118 -21.60 -15.69 -2.52
C LEU A 118 -22.15 -15.59 -3.95
N PRO A 119 -23.37 -15.05 -4.13
CA PRO A 119 -23.93 -14.83 -5.45
C PRO A 119 -23.14 -13.74 -6.19
N HIS A 120 -22.94 -13.93 -7.50
CA HIS A 120 -22.27 -12.97 -8.39
C HIS A 120 -20.81 -12.61 -8.01
N PRO A 121 -19.91 -13.60 -7.81
CA PRO A 121 -18.53 -13.31 -7.47
C PRO A 121 -17.84 -12.59 -8.64
N HIS A 122 -17.13 -11.49 -8.35
CA HIS A 122 -16.49 -10.68 -9.38
C HIS A 122 -15.20 -10.01 -8.88
N ALA A 123 -14.12 -10.15 -9.65
CA ALA A 123 -12.88 -9.46 -9.34
C ALA A 123 -12.90 -8.04 -9.91
N HIS A 124 -13.00 -7.04 -9.03
CA HIS A 124 -13.00 -5.63 -9.41
C HIS A 124 -11.59 -5.10 -9.66
N ILE A 125 -11.13 -5.06 -10.91
CA ILE A 125 -9.74 -4.70 -11.23
C ILE A 125 -9.62 -3.17 -11.41
N GLY A 126 -9.30 -2.47 -10.32
CA GLY A 126 -9.34 -1.00 -10.26
C GLY A 126 -8.52 -0.26 -11.32
N PHE A 127 -7.34 -0.75 -11.71
CA PHE A 127 -6.53 -0.09 -12.75
C PHE A 127 -7.05 -0.30 -14.18
N ILE A 128 -8.06 -1.16 -14.37
CA ILE A 128 -8.75 -1.41 -15.64
C ILE A 128 -10.12 -0.72 -15.60
N GLU A 129 -10.93 -0.98 -14.57
CA GLU A 129 -12.28 -0.42 -14.43
C GLU A 129 -12.23 1.09 -14.18
N GLU A 130 -11.38 1.53 -13.26
CA GLU A 130 -11.21 2.93 -12.86
C GLU A 130 -9.85 3.49 -13.34
N TRP A 131 -9.36 2.99 -14.49
CA TRP A 131 -8.03 3.29 -15.03
C TRP A 131 -7.72 4.80 -15.11
N HIS A 132 -8.75 5.61 -15.39
CA HIS A 132 -8.67 7.05 -15.59
C HIS A 132 -8.45 7.83 -14.28
N ILE A 133 -8.69 7.21 -13.12
CA ILE A 133 -8.39 7.78 -11.80
C ILE A 133 -7.16 7.09 -11.21
N ILE A 134 -7.15 5.75 -11.17
CA ILE A 134 -6.14 4.96 -10.47
C ILE A 134 -4.75 5.14 -11.06
N ASN A 135 -4.61 5.10 -12.38
CA ASN A 135 -3.29 5.22 -13.00
C ASN A 135 -2.72 6.64 -12.84
N PRO A 136 -3.50 7.72 -13.09
CA PRO A 136 -3.02 9.07 -12.84
C PRO A 136 -2.62 9.34 -11.39
N VAL A 137 -3.40 8.89 -10.39
CA VAL A 137 -3.04 9.12 -8.98
C VAL A 137 -1.82 8.30 -8.57
N ALA A 138 -1.64 7.08 -9.08
CA ALA A 138 -0.43 6.30 -8.86
C ALA A 138 0.80 7.04 -9.42
N PHE A 139 0.74 7.49 -10.68
CA PHE A 139 1.85 8.26 -11.28
C PHE A 139 2.10 9.59 -10.57
N ALA A 140 1.05 10.28 -10.09
CA ALA A 140 1.19 11.49 -9.30
C ALA A 140 1.92 11.22 -7.98
N GLY A 141 1.63 10.12 -7.29
CA GLY A 141 2.33 9.70 -6.08
C GLY A 141 3.82 9.43 -6.33
N ILE A 142 4.14 8.71 -7.42
CA ILE A 142 5.52 8.44 -7.85
C ILE A 142 6.26 9.75 -8.17
N ALA A 143 5.62 10.64 -8.93
CA ALA A 143 6.18 11.93 -9.29
C ALA A 143 6.46 12.78 -8.05
N LEU A 144 5.53 12.83 -7.09
CA LEU A 144 5.74 13.57 -5.84
C LEU A 144 6.89 12.99 -5.04
N ALA A 145 7.00 11.66 -4.94
CA ALA A 145 8.12 11.02 -4.27
C ALA A 145 9.47 11.36 -4.91
N TYR A 146 9.54 11.44 -6.24
CA TYR A 146 10.74 11.86 -6.96
C TYR A 146 11.27 13.22 -6.50
N PHE A 147 10.37 14.19 -6.34
CA PHE A 147 10.71 15.55 -5.91
C PHE A 147 10.90 15.68 -4.39
N ALA A 148 10.09 14.95 -3.62
CA ALA A 148 10.00 15.03 -2.16
C ALA A 148 9.78 13.63 -1.56
N PRO A 149 10.86 12.85 -1.32
CA PRO A 149 10.77 11.47 -0.85
C PRO A 149 10.46 11.42 0.66
N TYR A 150 9.27 11.87 1.06
CA TYR A 150 8.75 11.74 2.41
C TYR A 150 8.17 10.35 2.63
N THR A 151 8.51 9.72 3.76
CA THR A 151 8.07 8.35 4.06
C THR A 151 7.10 8.28 5.22
N LYS A 152 7.32 9.02 6.32
CA LYS A 152 6.57 8.84 7.57
C LYS A 152 5.07 9.12 7.44
N PHE A 153 4.69 10.31 6.97
CA PHE A 153 3.28 10.67 6.83
C PHE A 153 2.58 9.86 5.73
N PRO A 154 3.14 9.72 4.51
CA PRO A 154 2.54 8.88 3.48
C PRO A 154 2.39 7.41 3.91
N HIS A 155 3.37 6.86 4.63
CA HIS A 155 3.27 5.51 5.19
C HIS A 155 2.13 5.39 6.20
N ALA A 156 2.04 6.29 7.18
CA ALA A 156 1.01 6.25 8.19
C ALA A 156 -0.40 6.37 7.58
N GLY A 157 -0.58 7.29 6.63
CA GLY A 157 -1.84 7.46 5.90
C GLY A 157 -2.19 6.23 5.05
N HIS A 158 -1.21 5.68 4.31
CA HIS A 158 -1.40 4.45 3.54
C HIS A 158 -1.85 3.29 4.43
N VAL A 159 -1.16 3.05 5.55
CA VAL A 159 -1.51 1.96 6.48
C VAL A 159 -2.91 2.15 7.06
N LEU A 160 -3.28 3.38 7.44
CA LEU A 160 -4.61 3.66 7.99
C LEU A 160 -5.72 3.39 6.97
N LEU A 161 -5.58 3.92 5.75
CA LEU A 161 -6.58 3.76 4.68
C LEU A 161 -6.62 2.34 4.12
N SER A 162 -5.56 1.55 4.27
CA SER A 162 -5.56 0.14 3.87
C SER A 162 -6.21 -0.79 4.92
N THR A 163 -6.61 -0.28 6.08
CA THR A 163 -7.20 -1.11 7.13
C THR A 163 -8.73 -1.19 7.08
N TRP A 164 -9.41 -0.19 6.53
CA TRP A 164 -10.87 -0.09 6.49
C TRP A 164 -11.35 0.79 5.33
#